data_AF-A0A096PCT5-F1
#
_entry.id   AF-A0A096PCT5-F1
#
_cell.length_a   1.000
_cell.length_b   1.000
_cell.length_c   1.000
_cell.angle_alpha   90.00
_cell.angle_beta   90.00
_cell.angle_gamma   90.00
#
_symmetry.space_group_name_H-M   'P 1'
#
loop_
_entity.id
_entity.type
_entity.pdbx_description
1 polymer ?
#
loop_
_entity_poly.entity_id
_entity_poly.type
_entity_poly.pdbx_seq_one_letter_code
_entity_poly.pdbx_strand_id
1 'polypeptide(L)'
;MERHDRVLADQFGLSIAQAHEQGLRKTLLWGADKYCFPRERDEPQCWAVPESFLSHNVYGKHTQDRSMRYADPRHLNSGTVIGSLGDLRDCVDAALILIENTWNATFNHRNSDQFYLGKLYARQEVNHTMAITGGRIPNLKGTRKLPQFSGFGTEQTDYHMAVDHESAFTCTQCANVDWMRNIAFDRPGHRSVVKGNSSKKKHPFKPFTIQMPGLVVNALTKLYDAIDHEQPTEEWIKSVQLGTNIATGHIYPLYHGTCRKSNFMSRYMDLWLYPMSRRLLGAASKALEAKEPLTGGMVDGRYWVSSQHYPHDEDGLQGLGGIYTDAEDNMESFIPLTEFCDGYLEELLL
;
A
#
# COMPACT_ATOMS: atom_id res chain seq x y z
N MET A 1 -7.92 4.78 -7.73
CA MET A 1 -7.85 4.30 -9.13
C MET A 1 -8.28 5.37 -10.13
N GLU A 2 -9.49 5.92 -10.05
CA GLU A 2 -9.99 6.91 -11.03
C GLU A 2 -9.02 8.06 -11.34
N ARG A 3 -8.32 8.60 -10.33
CA ARG A 3 -7.29 9.63 -10.55
C ARG A 3 -6.11 9.15 -11.41
N HIS A 4 -5.66 7.91 -11.21
CA HIS A 4 -4.59 7.31 -12.02
C HIS A 4 -5.06 7.05 -13.45
N ASP A 5 -6.29 6.56 -13.64
CA ASP A 5 -6.88 6.40 -14.96
C ASP A 5 -7.01 7.74 -15.68
N ARG A 6 -7.39 8.80 -14.97
CA ARG A 6 -7.47 10.16 -15.52
C ARG A 6 -6.12 10.66 -15.99
N VAL A 7 -5.09 10.54 -15.14
CA VAL A 7 -3.71 10.93 -15.50
C VAL A 7 -3.23 10.15 -16.72
N LEU A 8 -3.49 8.85 -16.79
CA LEU A 8 -3.16 8.04 -17.96
C LEU A 8 -3.91 8.53 -19.20
N ALA A 9 -5.23 8.71 -19.13
CA ALA A 9 -6.05 9.14 -20.26
C ALA A 9 -5.62 10.54 -20.77
N ASP A 10 -5.34 11.47 -19.86
CA ASP A 10 -4.89 12.82 -20.17
C ASP A 10 -3.56 12.82 -20.94
N GLN A 11 -2.65 11.89 -20.63
CA GLN A 11 -1.38 11.74 -21.36
C GLN A 11 -1.57 11.38 -22.84
N PHE A 12 -2.65 10.67 -23.17
CA PHE A 12 -3.02 10.28 -24.53
C PHE A 12 -4.04 11.24 -25.17
N GLY A 13 -4.48 12.29 -24.46
CA GLY A 13 -5.52 13.19 -24.93
C GLY A 13 -6.89 12.50 -25.10
N LEU A 14 -7.17 11.49 -24.28
CA LEU A 14 -8.39 10.68 -24.31
C LEU A 14 -9.27 10.97 -23.10
N SER A 15 -10.57 10.67 -23.20
CA SER A 15 -11.40 10.44 -22.00
C SER A 15 -11.04 9.09 -21.35
N ILE A 16 -11.39 8.91 -20.07
CA ILE A 16 -11.19 7.63 -19.36
C ILE A 16 -11.84 6.47 -20.12
N ALA A 17 -13.06 6.65 -20.62
CA ALA A 17 -13.78 5.61 -21.37
C ALA A 17 -13.03 5.20 -22.65
N GLN A 18 -12.57 6.18 -23.44
CA GLN A 18 -11.79 5.92 -24.66
C GLN A 18 -10.44 5.26 -24.36
N ALA A 19 -9.79 5.64 -23.26
CA ALA A 19 -8.56 4.99 -22.82
C ALA A 19 -8.82 3.52 -22.47
N HIS A 20 -9.89 3.24 -21.72
CA HIS A 20 -10.28 1.87 -21.36
C HIS A 20 -10.64 1.01 -22.57
N GLU A 21 -11.32 1.56 -23.57
CA GLU A 21 -11.61 0.87 -24.85
C GLU A 21 -10.33 0.48 -25.61
N GLN A 22 -9.25 1.24 -25.43
CA GLN A 22 -7.93 0.94 -25.99
C GLN A 22 -7.06 0.08 -25.07
N GLY A 23 -7.60 -0.43 -23.97
CA GLY A 23 -6.87 -1.20 -22.97
C GLY A 23 -5.95 -0.36 -22.06
N LEU A 24 -5.97 0.97 -22.17
CA LEU A 24 -5.20 1.88 -21.32
C LEU A 24 -5.93 2.11 -20.00
N ARG A 25 -5.62 1.30 -18.99
CA ARG A 25 -6.24 1.39 -17.66
C ARG A 25 -5.24 1.04 -16.56
N LYS A 26 -5.52 1.49 -15.36
CA LYS A 26 -4.80 1.09 -14.15
C LYS A 26 -5.74 0.26 -13.27
N THR A 27 -5.31 -0.92 -12.85
CA THR A 27 -6.10 -1.83 -12.01
C THR A 27 -5.33 -2.33 -10.79
N LEU A 28 -4.01 -2.18 -10.78
CA LEU A 28 -3.13 -2.51 -9.66
C LEU A 28 -2.55 -1.24 -9.06
N LEU A 29 -2.79 -1.01 -7.77
CA LEU A 29 -2.21 0.09 -7.02
C LEU A 29 -1.18 -0.44 -6.01
N TRP A 30 0.09 -0.18 -6.31
CA TRP A 30 1.22 -0.53 -5.47
C TRP A 30 1.55 0.58 -4.48
N GLY A 31 2.26 0.24 -3.40
CA GLY A 31 2.85 1.26 -2.54
C GLY A 31 3.86 2.13 -3.29
N ALA A 32 4.11 3.33 -2.77
CA ALA A 32 5.07 4.25 -3.37
C ALA A 32 6.18 4.64 -2.39
N ASP A 33 7.42 4.50 -2.83
CA ASP A 33 8.59 5.04 -2.18
C ASP A 33 8.98 6.41 -2.76
N LYS A 34 9.49 7.28 -1.88
CA LYS A 34 10.12 8.58 -2.23
C LYS A 34 11.51 8.43 -2.84
N TYR A 35 11.99 7.20 -2.94
CA TYR A 35 13.34 6.88 -3.36
C TYR A 35 13.37 5.53 -4.07
N CYS A 36 14.16 5.42 -5.13
CA CYS A 36 14.29 4.15 -5.84
C CYS A 36 15.11 3.13 -5.06
N PHE A 37 14.48 2.05 -4.62
CA PHE A 37 15.16 0.92 -4.01
C PHE A 37 14.88 -0.38 -4.80
N PRO A 38 15.89 -1.23 -5.04
CA PRO A 38 17.32 -0.99 -4.85
C PRO A 38 17.89 0.21 -5.62
N ARG A 39 18.97 0.81 -5.11
CA ARG A 39 19.60 2.03 -5.69
C ARG A 39 20.44 1.70 -6.92
N GLU A 40 19.77 1.32 -8.01
CA GLU A 40 20.43 1.07 -9.29
C GLU A 40 20.12 2.21 -10.27
N ARG A 41 20.88 3.32 -10.17
CA ARG A 41 20.54 4.60 -10.80
C ARG A 41 20.31 4.53 -12.32
N ASP A 42 21.00 3.61 -12.98
CA ASP A 42 20.95 3.43 -14.42
C ASP A 42 19.92 2.38 -14.86
N GLU A 43 19.35 1.63 -13.92
CA GLU A 43 18.29 0.67 -14.19
C GLU A 43 16.93 1.38 -14.31
N PRO A 44 16.03 0.90 -15.19
CA PRO A 44 14.84 1.64 -15.60
C PRO A 44 13.88 1.96 -14.44
N GLN A 45 13.76 1.10 -13.42
CA GLN A 45 12.91 1.36 -12.25
C GLN A 45 13.30 2.61 -11.44
N CYS A 46 14.53 3.11 -11.61
CA CYS A 46 15.01 4.30 -10.93
C CYS A 46 14.90 5.60 -11.73
N TRP A 47 14.92 5.53 -13.06
CA TRP A 47 14.96 6.74 -13.89
C TRP A 47 13.80 6.86 -14.89
N ALA A 48 13.17 5.75 -15.26
CA ALA A 48 12.15 5.65 -16.30
C ALA A 48 10.74 5.40 -15.71
N VAL A 49 10.42 6.10 -14.61
CA VAL A 49 9.09 6.11 -13.98
C VAL A 49 8.54 7.54 -14.00
N PRO A 50 7.21 7.72 -14.11
CA PRO A 50 6.60 9.04 -14.21
C PRO A 50 6.84 9.87 -12.94
N GLU A 51 6.78 11.18 -13.10
CA GLU A 51 6.72 12.09 -11.95
C GLU A 51 5.38 11.94 -11.22
N SER A 52 5.38 12.26 -9.92
CA SER A 52 4.15 12.28 -9.13
C SER A 52 3.24 13.41 -9.58
N PHE A 53 1.92 13.18 -9.55
CA PHE A 53 0.92 14.23 -9.77
C PHE A 53 0.60 15.06 -8.51
N LEU A 54 1.33 14.84 -7.41
CA LEU A 54 1.20 15.69 -6.22
C LEU A 54 1.56 17.14 -6.54
N SER A 55 1.00 18.06 -5.76
CA SER A 55 1.33 19.48 -5.92
C SER A 55 2.81 19.75 -5.59
N HIS A 56 3.44 20.64 -6.36
CA HIS A 56 4.82 21.09 -6.13
C HIS A 56 5.06 21.78 -4.78
N ASN A 57 4.03 21.95 -3.94
CA ASN A 57 4.14 22.49 -2.59
C ASN A 57 3.64 21.53 -1.50
N VAL A 58 3.40 20.25 -1.81
CA VAL A 58 2.82 19.26 -0.88
C VAL A 58 3.63 19.10 0.41
N TYR A 59 4.95 19.24 0.36
CA TYR A 59 5.83 19.25 1.52
C TYR A 59 6.32 20.65 1.91
N GLY A 60 5.62 21.70 1.45
CA GLY A 60 5.96 23.11 1.64
C GLY A 60 7.10 23.57 0.74
N LYS A 61 7.82 24.61 1.16
CA LYS A 61 8.91 25.25 0.39
C LYS A 61 10.12 24.36 0.09
N HIS A 62 10.18 23.16 0.67
CA HIS A 62 11.26 22.20 0.48
C HIS A 62 10.85 21.04 -0.43
N THR A 63 9.61 21.02 -0.92
CA THR A 63 9.14 20.03 -1.90
C THR A 63 10.12 19.92 -3.05
N GLN A 64 10.51 18.69 -3.39
CA GLN A 64 11.49 18.38 -4.44
C GLN A 64 12.90 18.96 -4.21
N ASP A 65 13.28 19.24 -2.96
CA ASP A 65 14.69 19.48 -2.63
C ASP A 65 15.53 18.18 -2.77
N ARG A 66 16.84 18.27 -2.52
CA ARG A 66 17.73 17.09 -2.61
C ARG A 66 17.53 16.07 -1.48
N SER A 67 16.67 16.35 -0.50
CA SER A 67 16.41 15.47 0.62
C SER A 67 15.27 14.52 0.30
N MET A 68 15.52 13.23 0.53
CA MET A 68 14.52 12.17 0.39
C MET A 68 13.23 12.44 1.19
N ARG A 69 13.31 13.21 2.29
CA ARG A 69 12.16 13.61 3.11
C ARG A 69 11.09 14.38 2.32
N TYR A 70 11.52 15.22 1.39
CA TYR A 70 10.65 16.13 0.62
C TYR A 70 10.55 15.74 -0.86
N ALA A 71 11.14 14.60 -1.24
CA ALA A 71 10.97 14.03 -2.56
C ALA A 71 9.55 13.48 -2.73
N ASP A 72 9.05 13.51 -3.95
CA ASP A 72 7.75 12.95 -4.24
C ASP A 72 7.79 11.41 -4.27
N PRO A 73 6.78 10.74 -3.71
CA PRO A 73 6.63 9.30 -3.85
C PRO A 73 6.30 8.99 -5.30
N ARG A 74 7.09 8.13 -5.95
CA ARG A 74 6.88 7.73 -7.36
C ARG A 74 7.49 6.39 -7.73
N HIS A 75 8.39 5.87 -6.90
CA HIS A 75 9.02 4.58 -7.14
C HIS A 75 8.13 3.50 -6.55
N LEU A 76 8.01 2.37 -7.24
CA LEU A 76 7.23 1.24 -6.75
C LEU A 76 7.80 0.72 -5.43
N ASN A 77 6.93 0.52 -4.45
CA ASN A 77 7.19 -0.26 -3.27
C ASN A 77 6.36 -1.54 -3.33
N SER A 78 7.03 -2.70 -3.29
CA SER A 78 6.39 -4.00 -3.52
C SER A 78 5.66 -4.58 -2.30
N GLY A 79 5.84 -4.01 -1.11
CA GLY A 79 5.31 -4.59 0.12
C GLY A 79 3.80 -4.48 0.28
N THR A 80 3.12 -3.72 -0.58
CA THR A 80 1.65 -3.61 -0.58
C THR A 80 1.13 -3.41 -1.99
N VAL A 81 0.03 -4.10 -2.32
CA VAL A 81 -0.73 -3.93 -3.55
C VAL A 81 -2.21 -4.12 -3.28
N ILE A 82 -3.06 -3.40 -4.01
CA ILE A 82 -4.50 -3.67 -4.09
C ILE A 82 -4.95 -3.59 -5.55
N GLY A 83 -5.83 -4.49 -5.98
CA GLY A 83 -6.29 -4.49 -7.37
C GLY A 83 -7.01 -5.76 -7.80
N SER A 84 -7.21 -5.88 -9.11
CA SER A 84 -7.78 -7.06 -9.77
C SER A 84 -6.87 -8.28 -9.60
N LEU A 85 -7.43 -9.41 -9.17
CA LEU A 85 -6.67 -10.65 -9.00
C LEU A 85 -6.10 -11.18 -10.32
N GLY A 86 -6.82 -11.01 -11.44
CA GLY A 86 -6.35 -11.44 -12.76
C GLY A 86 -5.10 -10.69 -13.17
N ASP A 87 -5.16 -9.35 -13.15
CA ASP A 87 -4.01 -8.51 -13.50
C ASP A 87 -2.83 -8.73 -12.53
N LEU A 88 -3.11 -9.00 -11.24
CA LEU A 88 -2.06 -9.28 -10.26
C LEU A 88 -1.34 -10.60 -10.57
N ARG A 89 -2.07 -11.64 -10.98
CA ARG A 89 -1.47 -12.91 -11.42
C ARG A 89 -0.58 -12.70 -12.64
N ASP A 90 -1.07 -12.02 -13.66
CA ASP A 90 -0.30 -11.71 -14.86
C ASP A 90 0.98 -10.92 -14.52
N CYS A 91 0.88 -9.96 -13.59
CA CYS A 91 2.02 -9.18 -13.12
C CYS A 91 3.05 -10.03 -12.35
N VAL A 92 2.60 -10.93 -11.47
CA VAL A 92 3.47 -11.84 -10.71
C VAL A 92 4.14 -12.86 -11.64
N ASP A 93 3.40 -13.45 -12.58
CA ASP A 93 3.95 -14.40 -13.55
C ASP A 93 5.03 -13.74 -14.41
N ALA A 94 4.80 -12.50 -14.87
CA ALA A 94 5.81 -11.74 -15.59
C ALA A 94 7.04 -11.40 -14.72
N ALA A 95 6.86 -11.19 -13.41
CA ALA A 95 7.98 -10.97 -12.49
C ALA A 95 8.81 -12.25 -12.31
N LEU A 96 8.17 -13.41 -12.21
CA LEU A 96 8.83 -14.70 -12.11
C LEU A 96 9.64 -15.03 -13.38
N ILE A 97 9.09 -14.78 -14.57
CA ILE A 97 9.81 -14.92 -15.84
C ILE A 97 11.02 -13.99 -15.87
N LEU A 98 10.86 -12.74 -15.43
CA LEU A 98 11.97 -11.79 -15.37
C LEU A 98 13.06 -12.25 -14.40
N ILE A 99 12.68 -12.82 -13.26
CA ILE A 99 13.61 -13.43 -12.30
C ILE A 99 14.37 -14.56 -13.01
N GLU A 100 13.68 -15.56 -13.54
CA GLU A 100 14.29 -16.73 -14.19
C GLU A 100 15.31 -16.35 -15.26
N ASN A 101 14.98 -15.38 -16.11
CA ASN A 101 15.84 -14.96 -17.22
C ASN A 101 17.00 -14.04 -16.83
N THR A 102 16.93 -13.37 -15.67
CA THR A 102 17.91 -12.33 -15.30
C THR A 102 18.56 -12.55 -13.94
N TRP A 103 18.24 -13.67 -13.28
CA TRP A 103 18.79 -13.99 -11.97
C TRP A 103 20.31 -14.09 -12.03
N ASN A 104 20.96 -13.44 -11.07
CA ASN A 104 22.41 -13.43 -10.96
C ASN A 104 22.79 -13.69 -9.50
N ALA A 105 23.42 -14.84 -9.24
CA ALA A 105 23.88 -15.26 -7.93
C ALA A 105 24.72 -14.21 -7.19
N THR A 106 25.49 -13.42 -7.95
CA THR A 106 26.42 -12.41 -7.42
C THR A 106 25.78 -11.04 -7.20
N PHE A 107 24.57 -10.82 -7.72
CA PHE A 107 23.88 -9.55 -7.52
C PHE A 107 23.27 -9.51 -6.11
N ASN A 108 23.53 -8.42 -5.38
CA ASN A 108 23.09 -8.27 -3.99
C ASN A 108 21.57 -8.26 -3.84
N HIS A 109 20.85 -7.78 -4.86
CA HIS A 109 19.39 -7.67 -4.82
C HIS A 109 18.69 -8.69 -5.72
N ARG A 110 19.35 -9.83 -6.01
CA ARG A 110 18.84 -10.93 -6.85
C ARG A 110 17.53 -11.58 -6.38
N ASN A 111 17.18 -11.39 -5.11
CA ASN A 111 15.93 -11.89 -4.52
C ASN A 111 14.99 -10.74 -4.12
N SER A 112 15.22 -9.52 -4.63
CA SER A 112 14.37 -8.37 -4.32
C SER A 112 13.16 -8.33 -5.23
N ASP A 113 12.01 -8.71 -4.69
CA ASP A 113 10.68 -8.46 -5.28
C ASP A 113 10.53 -7.03 -5.82
N GLN A 114 10.92 -6.01 -5.04
CA GLN A 114 10.84 -4.60 -5.44
C GLN A 114 11.65 -4.28 -6.69
N PHE A 115 12.81 -4.93 -6.87
CA PHE A 115 13.64 -4.76 -8.05
C PHE A 115 12.94 -5.26 -9.32
N TYR A 116 12.36 -6.45 -9.28
CA TYR A 116 11.72 -7.08 -10.43
C TYR A 116 10.36 -6.43 -10.76
N LEU A 117 9.50 -6.21 -9.76
CA LEU A 117 8.23 -5.52 -9.94
C LEU A 117 8.42 -4.06 -10.37
N GLY A 118 9.43 -3.37 -9.82
CA GLY A 118 9.78 -2.02 -10.25
C GLY A 118 10.21 -1.96 -11.73
N LYS A 119 10.87 -3.01 -12.24
CA LYS A 119 11.26 -3.10 -13.66
C LYS A 119 10.06 -3.31 -14.57
N LEU A 120 9.08 -4.11 -14.16
CA LEU A 120 7.81 -4.24 -14.89
C LEU A 120 7.08 -2.90 -14.96
N TYR A 121 6.99 -2.19 -13.83
CA TYR A 121 6.40 -0.86 -13.80
C TYR A 121 7.13 0.10 -14.75
N ALA A 122 8.46 0.18 -14.70
CA ALA A 122 9.19 1.03 -15.62
C ALA A 122 9.07 0.60 -17.09
N ARG A 123 8.94 -0.71 -17.37
CA ARG A 123 8.69 -1.21 -18.74
C ARG A 123 7.38 -0.68 -19.29
N GLN A 124 6.31 -0.74 -18.51
CA GLN A 124 5.01 -0.18 -18.86
C GLN A 124 5.11 1.32 -19.14
N GLU A 125 5.73 2.09 -18.24
CA GLU A 125 5.80 3.55 -18.36
C GLU A 125 6.70 4.00 -19.52
N VAL A 126 7.77 3.26 -19.82
CA VAL A 126 8.56 3.46 -21.04
C VAL A 126 7.71 3.22 -22.29
N ASN A 127 6.91 2.15 -22.31
CA ASN A 127 6.04 1.85 -23.45
C ASN A 127 4.98 2.95 -23.66
N HIS A 128 4.32 3.42 -22.58
CA HIS A 128 3.39 4.54 -22.64
C HIS A 128 4.06 5.80 -23.18
N THR A 129 5.25 6.12 -22.66
CA THR A 129 6.03 7.26 -23.12
C THR A 129 6.38 7.16 -24.60
N MET A 130 6.84 6.00 -25.07
CA MET A 130 7.18 5.79 -26.48
C MET A 130 5.95 5.93 -27.39
N ALA A 131 4.78 5.45 -26.96
CA ALA A 131 3.55 5.59 -27.73
C ALA A 131 3.17 7.07 -27.93
N ILE A 132 3.28 7.88 -26.87
CA ILE A 132 2.92 9.31 -26.90
C ILE A 132 3.91 10.15 -27.70
N THR A 133 5.21 9.84 -27.62
CA THR A 133 6.27 10.67 -28.21
C THR A 133 6.70 10.24 -29.62
N GLY A 134 6.07 9.21 -30.19
CA GLY A 134 6.49 8.61 -31.47
C GLY A 134 7.84 7.90 -31.39
N GLY A 135 8.09 7.17 -30.30
CA GLY A 135 9.28 6.34 -30.09
C GLY A 135 10.45 7.02 -29.39
N ARG A 136 10.28 8.24 -28.86
CA ARG A 136 11.34 8.96 -28.13
C ARG A 136 11.22 8.73 -26.62
N ILE A 137 12.34 8.51 -25.94
CA ILE A 137 12.34 8.37 -24.48
C ILE A 137 13.05 9.60 -23.89
N PRO A 138 12.28 10.57 -23.34
CA PRO A 138 12.86 11.72 -22.67
C PRO A 138 13.82 11.26 -21.58
N ASN A 139 14.92 12.00 -21.41
CA ASN A 139 15.93 11.72 -20.38
C ASN A 139 16.74 10.43 -20.54
N LEU A 140 16.61 9.66 -21.63
CA LEU A 140 17.59 8.62 -21.94
C LEU A 140 18.95 9.27 -22.27
N LYS A 141 19.92 9.16 -21.34
CA LYS A 141 21.25 9.77 -21.44
C LYS A 141 22.29 8.91 -20.73
N GLY A 142 23.53 8.95 -21.20
CA GLY A 142 24.67 8.31 -20.53
C GLY A 142 24.52 6.79 -20.44
N THR A 143 24.70 6.25 -19.25
CA THR A 143 24.69 4.80 -18.94
C THR A 143 23.31 4.22 -18.66
N ARG A 144 22.24 5.03 -18.77
CA ARG A 144 20.86 4.61 -18.52
C ARG A 144 20.43 3.49 -19.44
N LYS A 145 19.90 2.42 -18.86
CA LYS A 145 19.44 1.22 -19.56
C LYS A 145 17.93 1.28 -19.78
N LEU A 146 17.51 0.85 -20.97
CA LEU A 146 16.11 0.56 -21.25
C LEU A 146 15.74 -0.85 -20.76
N PRO A 147 14.45 -1.10 -20.46
CA PRO A 147 13.94 -2.45 -20.24
C PRO A 147 14.28 -3.34 -21.45
N GLN A 148 15.11 -4.37 -21.23
CA GLN A 148 15.57 -5.25 -22.31
C GLN A 148 14.56 -6.36 -22.57
N PHE A 149 14.10 -6.50 -23.82
CA PHE A 149 13.12 -7.50 -24.23
C PHE A 149 13.46 -8.92 -23.77
N SER A 150 14.71 -9.34 -23.96
CA SER A 150 15.20 -10.67 -23.61
C SER A 150 15.01 -11.03 -22.14
N GLY A 151 15.01 -10.04 -21.24
CA GLY A 151 14.81 -10.30 -19.82
C GLY A 151 13.38 -10.67 -19.47
N PHE A 152 12.38 -10.18 -20.21
CA PHE A 152 10.98 -10.35 -19.82
C PHE A 152 10.28 -11.55 -20.47
N GLY A 153 10.86 -12.16 -21.51
CA GLY A 153 10.31 -13.35 -22.16
C GLY A 153 8.96 -13.18 -22.88
N THR A 154 8.41 -11.96 -22.95
CA THR A 154 7.11 -11.65 -23.57
C THR A 154 7.10 -10.28 -24.23
N GLU A 155 6.27 -10.11 -25.27
CA GLU A 155 5.97 -8.82 -25.89
C GLU A 155 5.07 -7.93 -25.03
N GLN A 156 4.38 -8.50 -24.04
CA GLN A 156 3.51 -7.73 -23.15
C GLN A 156 4.29 -6.68 -22.35
N THR A 157 3.87 -5.42 -22.49
CA THR A 157 4.48 -4.27 -21.82
C THR A 157 3.58 -3.66 -20.75
N ASP A 158 2.27 -3.83 -20.85
CA ASP A 158 1.30 -3.25 -19.93
C ASP A 158 0.82 -4.28 -18.91
N TYR A 159 0.84 -3.89 -17.64
CA TYR A 159 0.45 -4.71 -16.49
C TYR A 159 -0.55 -3.94 -15.60
N HIS A 160 -1.14 -2.86 -16.13
CA HIS A 160 -2.12 -2.02 -15.46
C HIS A 160 -1.65 -1.48 -14.10
N MET A 161 -0.33 -1.26 -13.94
CA MET A 161 0.31 -0.88 -12.68
C MET A 161 0.27 0.63 -12.44
N ALA A 162 -0.05 1.02 -11.22
CA ALA A 162 0.10 2.37 -10.69
C ALA A 162 0.76 2.33 -9.30
N VAL A 163 1.29 3.46 -8.83
CA VAL A 163 1.85 3.61 -7.48
C VAL A 163 1.06 4.66 -6.70
N ASP A 164 0.83 4.42 -5.40
CA ASP A 164 0.05 5.29 -4.52
C ASP A 164 0.82 6.56 -4.13
N HIS A 165 0.85 7.54 -5.04
CA HIS A 165 1.51 8.82 -4.83
C HIS A 165 0.96 9.56 -3.59
N GLU A 166 -0.29 9.36 -3.21
CA GLU A 166 -0.95 10.19 -2.18
C GLU A 166 -0.92 9.56 -0.80
N SER A 167 -0.47 8.30 -0.69
CA SER A 167 -0.70 7.47 0.49
C SER A 167 -2.19 7.32 0.83
N ALA A 168 -3.03 7.17 -0.20
CA ALA A 168 -4.47 6.98 -0.04
C ALA A 168 -4.84 5.54 0.37
N PHE A 169 -3.97 4.57 0.06
CA PHE A 169 -4.10 3.15 0.37
C PHE A 169 -3.02 2.70 1.36
N THR A 170 -1.79 3.13 1.16
CA THR A 170 -0.65 2.65 1.95
C THR A 170 0.37 3.76 2.17
N CYS A 171 0.94 3.83 3.37
CA CYS A 171 2.06 4.71 3.65
C CYS A 171 3.30 3.88 3.98
N THR A 172 4.32 3.96 3.12
CA THR A 172 5.63 3.35 3.39
C THR A 172 6.38 4.19 4.42
N GLN A 173 7.08 3.57 5.37
CA GLN A 173 7.74 4.31 6.45
C GLN A 173 8.88 5.20 5.97
N CYS A 174 9.74 4.67 5.11
CA CYS A 174 11.01 5.29 4.77
C CYS A 174 10.81 6.66 4.13
N ALA A 175 11.47 7.67 4.70
CA ALA A 175 11.31 9.08 4.33
C ALA A 175 9.91 9.71 4.53
N ASN A 176 8.94 8.94 5.05
CA ASN A 176 7.61 9.44 5.41
C ASN A 176 7.37 9.58 6.90
N VAL A 177 8.25 9.07 7.78
CA VAL A 177 8.11 9.16 9.26
C VAL A 177 7.70 10.55 9.74
N ASP A 178 8.26 11.60 9.13
CA ASP A 178 7.97 12.99 9.48
C ASP A 178 6.57 13.48 9.08
N TRP A 179 5.93 12.80 8.14
CA TRP A 179 4.59 13.11 7.60
C TRP A 179 3.51 12.17 8.12
N MET A 180 3.89 11.06 8.75
CA MET A 180 2.96 10.11 9.35
C MET A 180 2.55 10.57 10.76
N ARG A 181 1.25 10.74 11.00
CA ARG A 181 0.70 11.06 12.33
C ARG A 181 -0.53 10.22 12.60
N ASN A 182 -0.68 9.76 13.84
CA ASN A 182 -1.97 9.29 14.33
C ASN A 182 -2.69 10.51 14.89
N ILE A 183 -3.81 10.88 14.27
CA ILE A 183 -4.59 12.07 14.66
C ILE A 183 -6.05 11.70 14.89
N ALA A 184 -6.64 12.31 15.91
CA ALA A 184 -8.07 12.29 16.12
C ALA A 184 -8.76 13.40 15.30
N PHE A 185 -10.00 13.13 14.91
CA PHE A 185 -10.85 14.03 14.11
C PHE A 185 -12.02 14.53 14.97
N ASP A 186 -11.67 15.23 16.05
CA ASP A 186 -12.54 15.60 17.17
C ASP A 186 -13.38 16.86 16.96
N ARG A 187 -13.11 17.65 15.90
CA ARG A 187 -13.81 18.90 15.63
C ARG A 187 -15.10 18.72 14.83
N PRO A 188 -16.04 19.69 14.88
CA PRO A 188 -17.27 19.64 14.10
C PRO A 188 -17.02 19.31 12.63
N GLY A 189 -17.74 18.31 12.11
CA GLY A 189 -17.55 17.78 10.76
C GLY A 189 -16.41 16.78 10.60
N HIS A 190 -16.02 16.08 11.68
CA HIS A 190 -14.89 15.13 11.73
C HIS A 190 -13.59 15.74 11.19
N ARG A 191 -13.22 16.88 11.77
CA ARG A 191 -12.03 17.64 11.36
C ARG A 191 -10.92 17.53 12.39
N SER A 192 -9.68 17.59 11.92
CA SER A 192 -8.48 17.69 12.74
C SER A 192 -7.65 18.90 12.31
N VAL A 193 -7.05 19.61 13.27
CA VAL A 193 -6.17 20.75 12.97
C VAL A 193 -4.72 20.35 13.19
N VAL A 194 -3.97 20.27 12.11
CA VAL A 194 -2.52 20.07 12.16
C VAL A 194 -1.90 21.41 12.56
N LYS A 195 -1.25 21.45 13.73
CA LYS A 195 -0.66 22.68 14.32
C LYS A 195 0.87 22.75 14.18
N GLY A 196 1.51 21.69 13.69
CA GLY A 196 2.95 21.68 13.43
C GLY A 196 3.35 20.53 12.52
N ASN A 197 4.48 20.69 11.81
CA ASN A 197 5.22 19.57 11.23
C ASN A 197 6.44 19.27 12.13
N SER A 198 6.95 18.04 12.14
CA SER A 198 8.12 17.63 12.95
C SER A 198 9.44 18.23 12.44
N SER A 199 9.41 19.33 11.67
CA SER A 199 10.61 19.95 11.16
C SER A 199 11.43 20.51 12.31
N LYS A 200 12.65 19.98 12.50
CA LYS A 200 13.67 20.54 13.40
C LYS A 200 14.05 21.99 13.04
N LYS A 201 13.62 22.51 11.89
CA LYS A 201 13.85 23.90 11.46
C LYS A 201 12.67 24.79 11.88
N LYS A 202 12.97 25.87 12.61
CA LYS A 202 12.07 26.96 13.06
C LYS A 202 11.46 27.75 11.89
N HIS A 203 10.71 27.09 11.02
CA HIS A 203 9.96 27.77 9.97
C HIS A 203 8.53 28.04 10.45
N PRO A 204 7.95 29.21 10.08
CA PRO A 204 6.56 29.49 10.40
C PRO A 204 5.69 28.42 9.73
N PHE A 205 5.03 27.61 10.57
CA PHE A 205 4.09 26.61 10.14
C PHE A 205 2.69 27.23 10.17
N LYS A 206 1.98 27.19 9.05
CA LYS A 206 0.58 27.62 8.99
C LYS A 206 -0.30 26.42 9.32
N PRO A 207 -1.08 26.45 10.42
CA PRO A 207 -2.03 25.40 10.71
C PRO A 207 -3.01 25.20 9.56
N PHE A 208 -3.35 23.95 9.29
CA PHE A 208 -4.33 23.57 8.29
C PHE A 208 -5.24 22.47 8.85
N THR A 209 -6.37 22.28 8.19
CA THR A 209 -7.38 21.33 8.63
C THR A 209 -7.43 20.15 7.67
N ILE A 210 -7.51 18.94 8.22
CA ILE A 210 -7.82 17.72 7.48
C ILE A 210 -9.22 17.30 7.90
N GLN A 211 -10.04 16.90 6.95
CA GLN A 211 -11.37 16.37 7.20
C GLN A 211 -11.39 14.87 6.91
N MET A 212 -11.93 14.08 7.83
CA MET A 212 -12.18 12.67 7.58
C MET A 212 -13.21 12.53 6.44
N PRO A 213 -12.92 11.76 5.39
CA PRO A 213 -13.89 11.53 4.32
C PRO A 213 -15.16 10.86 4.89
N GLY A 214 -16.34 11.25 4.38
CA GLY A 214 -17.61 10.68 4.85
C GLY A 214 -17.70 9.16 4.68
N LEU A 215 -17.05 8.59 3.66
CA LEU A 215 -16.95 7.14 3.49
C LEU A 215 -16.16 6.46 4.61
N VAL A 216 -15.11 7.11 5.13
CA VAL A 216 -14.33 6.61 6.27
C VAL A 216 -15.16 6.68 7.54
N VAL A 217 -15.87 7.78 7.78
CA VAL A 217 -16.80 7.91 8.91
C VAL A 217 -17.81 6.76 8.89
N ASN A 218 -18.50 6.57 7.75
CA ASN A 218 -19.51 5.52 7.60
C ASN A 218 -18.94 4.11 7.78
N ALA A 219 -17.73 3.85 7.27
CA ALA A 219 -17.08 2.56 7.41
C ALA A 219 -16.72 2.25 8.87
N LEU A 220 -16.16 3.24 9.58
CA LEU A 220 -15.81 3.13 10.99
C LEU A 220 -17.06 2.98 11.88
N THR A 221 -18.14 3.72 11.60
CA THR A 221 -19.43 3.56 12.29
C THR A 221 -19.92 2.12 12.18
N LYS A 222 -20.05 1.60 10.94
CA LYS A 222 -20.53 0.24 10.70
C LYS A 222 -19.66 -0.82 11.37
N LEU A 223 -18.34 -0.63 11.35
CA LEU A 223 -17.41 -1.55 11.97
C LEU A 223 -17.58 -1.57 13.49
N TYR A 224 -17.65 -0.39 14.11
CA TYR A 224 -17.76 -0.27 15.56
C TYR A 224 -19.09 -0.78 16.08
N ASP A 225 -20.21 -0.44 15.40
CA ASP A 225 -21.55 -0.93 15.74
C ASP A 225 -21.70 -2.46 15.59
N ALA A 226 -20.81 -3.11 14.84
CA ALA A 226 -20.84 -4.56 14.62
C ALA A 226 -20.14 -5.38 15.71
N ILE A 227 -19.43 -4.73 16.63
CA ILE A 227 -18.76 -5.38 17.76
C ILE A 227 -19.40 -4.96 19.08
N ASP A 228 -19.22 -5.74 20.13
CA ASP A 228 -19.64 -5.33 21.48
C ASP A 228 -18.77 -4.14 21.95
N HIS A 229 -19.39 -3.04 22.34
CA HIS A 229 -18.70 -1.80 22.71
C HIS A 229 -19.41 -1.02 23.82
N GLU A 230 -18.61 -0.38 24.68
CA GLU A 230 -19.13 0.35 25.85
C GLU A 230 -19.40 1.83 25.58
N GLN A 231 -18.61 2.47 24.71
CA GLN A 231 -18.77 3.89 24.40
C GLN A 231 -19.69 4.10 23.19
N PRO A 232 -20.45 5.20 23.10
CA PRO A 232 -21.22 5.53 21.91
C PRO A 232 -20.33 5.69 20.67
N THR A 233 -20.80 5.21 19.53
CA THR A 233 -20.04 5.20 18.26
C THR A 233 -19.59 6.60 17.83
N GLU A 234 -20.42 7.63 18.05
CA GLU A 234 -20.05 9.01 17.75
C GLU A 234 -18.87 9.51 18.60
N GLU A 235 -18.80 9.10 19.86
CA GLU A 235 -17.70 9.44 20.76
C GLU A 235 -16.42 8.69 20.38
N TRP A 236 -16.53 7.41 20.03
CA TRP A 236 -15.39 6.62 19.56
C TRP A 236 -14.78 7.20 18.28
N ILE A 237 -15.60 7.57 17.29
CA ILE A 237 -15.12 8.13 16.02
C ILE A 237 -14.37 9.46 16.26
N LYS A 238 -14.73 10.23 17.28
CA LYS A 238 -14.02 11.45 17.67
C LYS A 238 -12.71 11.17 18.41
N SER A 239 -12.61 10.05 19.13
CA SER A 239 -11.45 9.70 19.96
C SER A 239 -10.40 8.88 19.22
N VAL A 240 -10.81 8.08 18.23
CA VAL A 240 -9.92 7.19 17.49
C VAL A 240 -8.84 7.96 16.74
N GLN A 241 -7.59 7.53 16.89
CA GLN A 241 -6.47 8.13 16.17
C GLN A 241 -6.17 7.33 14.92
N LEU A 242 -6.28 7.97 13.76
CA LEU A 242 -6.07 7.32 12.47
C LEU A 242 -4.74 7.73 11.86
N GLY A 243 -4.03 6.75 11.30
CA GLY A 243 -2.81 6.97 10.54
C GLY A 243 -3.08 7.90 9.36
N THR A 244 -2.48 9.09 9.40
CA THR A 244 -2.70 10.15 8.42
C THR A 244 -1.37 10.67 7.89
N ASN A 245 -1.23 10.73 6.57
CA ASN A 245 -0.14 11.42 5.91
C ASN A 245 -0.49 12.91 5.86
N ILE A 246 0.07 13.70 6.77
CA ILE A 246 -0.29 15.12 6.91
C ILE A 246 0.20 15.98 5.73
N ALA A 247 1.07 15.47 4.86
CA ALA A 247 1.47 16.20 3.67
C ALA A 247 0.39 16.14 2.58
N THR A 248 -0.20 14.96 2.37
CA THR A 248 -1.23 14.72 1.35
C THR A 248 -2.65 14.90 1.91
N GLY A 249 -2.80 14.83 3.23
CA GLY A 249 -4.09 14.87 3.92
C GLY A 249 -4.84 13.53 3.93
N HIS A 250 -4.25 12.46 3.37
CA HIS A 250 -4.89 11.15 3.30
C HIS A 250 -4.74 10.37 4.60
N ILE A 251 -5.84 9.72 5.00
CA ILE A 251 -5.86 8.68 6.04
C ILE A 251 -5.47 7.38 5.35
N TYR A 252 -4.32 6.81 5.68
CA TYR A 252 -3.85 5.55 5.09
C TYR A 252 -4.34 4.36 5.93
N PRO A 253 -5.04 3.38 5.33
CA PRO A 253 -5.46 2.19 6.05
C PRO A 253 -4.31 1.23 6.33
N LEU A 254 -3.30 1.17 5.45
CA LEU A 254 -2.15 0.27 5.61
C LEU A 254 -0.85 1.04 5.84
N TYR A 255 -0.03 0.46 6.70
CA TYR A 255 1.32 0.91 6.99
C TYR A 255 2.30 -0.16 6.53
N HIS A 256 3.29 0.22 5.73
CA HIS A 256 4.39 -0.66 5.36
C HIS A 256 5.70 -0.25 6.04
N GLY A 257 6.18 -1.11 6.94
CA GLY A 257 7.39 -0.90 7.75
C GLY A 257 8.71 -1.05 7.00
N THR A 258 9.11 -0.03 6.25
CA THR A 258 10.38 0.02 5.52
C THR A 258 11.51 0.72 6.31
N CYS A 259 12.76 0.44 5.94
CA CYS A 259 13.95 0.97 6.59
C CYS A 259 14.09 0.52 8.07
N ARG A 260 14.26 1.44 9.04
CA ARG A 260 14.50 1.06 10.44
C ARG A 260 13.22 0.51 11.08
N LYS A 261 13.22 -0.76 11.49
CA LYS A 261 12.08 -1.44 12.11
C LYS A 261 12.05 -1.39 13.64
N SER A 262 12.93 -0.62 14.27
CA SER A 262 13.04 -0.54 15.75
C SER A 262 11.75 -0.11 16.46
N ASN A 263 10.85 0.57 15.76
CA ASN A 263 9.60 1.10 16.32
C ASN A 263 8.39 0.30 15.84
N PHE A 264 8.59 -0.92 15.30
CA PHE A 264 7.49 -1.71 14.77
C PHE A 264 6.42 -2.00 15.82
N MET A 265 6.84 -2.50 17.00
CA MET A 265 5.92 -2.82 18.10
C MET A 265 5.16 -1.60 18.61
N SER A 266 5.86 -0.49 18.88
CA SER A 266 5.19 0.73 19.35
C SER A 266 4.19 1.25 18.32
N ARG A 267 4.53 1.21 17.02
CA ARG A 267 3.59 1.59 15.96
C ARG A 267 2.38 0.67 15.85
N TYR A 268 2.56 -0.64 16.05
CA TYR A 268 1.45 -1.59 16.08
C TYR A 268 0.51 -1.28 17.24
N MET A 269 1.04 -1.03 18.43
CA MET A 269 0.27 -0.64 19.62
C MET A 269 -0.45 0.71 19.46
N ASP A 270 0.10 1.62 18.65
CA ASP A 270 -0.52 2.90 18.31
C ASP A 270 -1.63 2.79 17.26
N LEU A 271 -1.85 1.62 16.64
CA LEU A 271 -2.93 1.45 15.66
C LEU A 271 -4.30 1.47 16.35
N TRP A 272 -5.28 2.07 15.68
CA TRP A 272 -6.65 2.13 16.19
C TRP A 272 -7.27 0.76 16.48
N LEU A 273 -6.83 -0.28 15.75
CA LEU A 273 -7.35 -1.64 15.90
C LEU A 273 -6.74 -2.39 17.08
N TYR A 274 -5.60 -1.92 17.62
CA TYR A 274 -4.86 -2.66 18.64
C TYR A 274 -5.71 -3.00 19.88
N PRO A 275 -6.46 -2.06 20.48
CA PRO A 275 -7.35 -2.36 21.62
C PRO A 275 -8.55 -3.26 21.27
N MET A 276 -8.73 -3.59 19.99
CA MET A 276 -9.83 -4.41 19.48
C MET A 276 -9.31 -5.68 18.81
N SER A 277 -7.98 -5.90 18.72
CA SER A 277 -7.37 -6.98 17.95
C SER A 277 -7.95 -8.34 18.33
N ARG A 278 -8.07 -8.63 19.63
CA ARG A 278 -8.65 -9.90 20.12
C ARG A 278 -10.09 -10.09 19.66
N ARG A 279 -10.93 -9.04 19.76
CA ARG A 279 -12.34 -9.10 19.37
C ARG A 279 -12.49 -9.26 17.86
N LEU A 280 -11.70 -8.53 17.08
CA LEU A 280 -11.71 -8.58 15.62
C LEU A 280 -11.23 -9.94 15.09
N LEU A 281 -10.14 -10.48 15.63
CA LEU A 281 -9.65 -11.82 15.27
C LEU A 281 -10.67 -12.91 15.65
N GLY A 282 -11.27 -12.80 16.83
CA GLY A 282 -12.32 -13.71 17.28
C GLY A 282 -13.57 -13.68 16.39
N ALA A 283 -14.01 -12.49 15.99
CA ALA A 283 -15.14 -12.32 15.06
C ALA A 283 -14.82 -12.91 13.67
N ALA A 284 -13.61 -12.65 13.16
CA ALA A 284 -13.15 -13.21 11.90
C ALA A 284 -13.13 -14.75 11.97
N SER A 285 -12.47 -15.35 12.97
CA SER A 285 -12.40 -16.80 13.11
C SER A 285 -13.78 -17.46 13.13
N LYS A 286 -14.74 -16.91 13.90
CA LYS A 286 -16.11 -17.42 13.94
C LYS A 286 -16.80 -17.37 12.57
N ALA A 287 -16.66 -16.26 11.85
CA ALA A 287 -17.23 -16.12 10.52
C ALA A 287 -16.61 -17.14 9.54
N LEU A 288 -15.31 -17.39 9.64
CA LEU A 288 -14.63 -18.42 8.85
C LEU A 288 -15.16 -19.84 9.15
N GLU A 289 -15.29 -20.21 10.43
CA GLU A 289 -15.83 -21.52 10.82
C GLU A 289 -17.27 -21.73 10.35
N ALA A 290 -18.10 -20.70 10.48
CA ALA A 290 -19.49 -20.70 10.03
C ALA A 290 -19.63 -20.65 8.51
N LYS A 291 -18.53 -20.42 7.76
CA LYS A 291 -18.53 -20.15 6.32
C LYS A 291 -19.43 -18.97 5.93
N GLU A 292 -19.47 -17.98 6.80
CA GLU A 292 -20.23 -16.74 6.62
C GLU A 292 -19.32 -15.61 6.14
N PRO A 293 -19.87 -14.58 5.49
CA PRO A 293 -19.13 -13.35 5.23
C PRO A 293 -18.60 -12.73 6.53
N LEU A 294 -17.41 -12.13 6.47
CA LEU A 294 -16.76 -11.41 7.58
C LEU A 294 -17.57 -10.21 8.10
N THR A 295 -18.55 -9.77 7.32
CA THR A 295 -19.41 -8.61 7.60
C THR A 295 -20.86 -8.99 7.38
N GLY A 296 -21.77 -8.60 8.28
CA GLY A 296 -23.20 -8.92 8.19
C GLY A 296 -23.95 -8.36 6.97
N GLY A 297 -23.31 -7.51 6.16
CA GLY A 297 -23.86 -6.99 4.91
C GLY A 297 -22.76 -6.58 3.93
N MET A 298 -23.17 -6.08 2.76
CA MET A 298 -22.22 -5.61 1.75
C MET A 298 -21.48 -4.34 2.21
N VAL A 299 -20.17 -4.33 2.03
CA VAL A 299 -19.33 -3.12 2.16
C VAL A 299 -18.97 -2.68 0.75
N ASP A 300 -19.46 -1.51 0.36
CA ASP A 300 -19.27 -0.96 -1.00
C ASP A 300 -19.71 -1.95 -2.11
N GLY A 301 -20.89 -2.56 -1.93
CA GLY A 301 -21.46 -3.52 -2.87
C GLY A 301 -20.77 -4.89 -2.92
N ARG A 302 -19.87 -5.20 -1.96
CA ARG A 302 -19.10 -6.45 -1.92
C ARG A 302 -19.28 -7.18 -0.60
N TYR A 303 -19.32 -8.51 -0.67
CA TYR A 303 -19.15 -9.38 0.49
C TYR A 303 -17.68 -9.68 0.69
N TRP A 304 -17.23 -9.60 1.94
CA TRP A 304 -15.90 -10.01 2.34
C TRP A 304 -15.97 -11.43 2.85
N VAL A 305 -15.32 -12.35 2.15
CA VAL A 305 -15.29 -13.77 2.48
C VAL A 305 -13.83 -14.21 2.58
N SER A 306 -13.54 -15.17 3.45
CA SER A 306 -12.21 -15.77 3.45
C SER A 306 -12.01 -16.59 2.18
N SER A 307 -10.83 -16.44 1.56
CA SER A 307 -10.42 -17.26 0.42
C SER A 307 -9.94 -18.65 0.83
N GLN A 308 -9.52 -18.81 2.08
CA GLN A 308 -9.03 -20.06 2.63
C GLN A 308 -9.86 -20.49 3.84
N HIS A 309 -10.03 -21.80 3.96
CA HIS A 309 -10.53 -22.41 5.19
C HIS A 309 -9.33 -22.82 6.02
N TYR A 310 -9.42 -22.70 7.33
CA TYR A 310 -8.45 -23.32 8.21
C TYR A 310 -8.55 -24.85 8.12
N PRO A 311 -7.46 -25.60 8.35
CA PRO A 311 -7.55 -27.05 8.35
C PRO A 311 -8.55 -27.52 9.43
N HIS A 312 -9.23 -28.62 9.12
CA HIS A 312 -10.12 -29.27 10.06
C HIS A 312 -9.28 -30.02 11.11
N ASP A 313 -8.96 -29.38 12.22
CA ASP A 313 -8.64 -30.12 13.45
C ASP A 313 -9.96 -30.55 14.12
N GLU A 314 -9.98 -31.77 14.65
CA GLU A 314 -11.15 -32.33 15.37
C GLU A 314 -11.59 -31.46 16.57
N ASP A 315 -10.73 -30.54 17.01
CA ASP A 315 -10.95 -29.60 18.12
C ASP A 315 -11.42 -28.19 17.71
N GLY A 316 -11.56 -27.89 16.40
CA GLY A 316 -11.93 -26.56 15.90
C GLY A 316 -10.83 -25.50 16.08
N LEU A 317 -11.03 -24.28 15.57
CA LEU A 317 -10.08 -23.21 15.86
C LEU A 317 -10.23 -22.82 17.31
N GLN A 318 -9.12 -22.71 18.03
CA GLN A 318 -9.07 -22.00 19.29
C GLN A 318 -9.18 -20.47 19.07
N GLY A 319 -10.22 -20.04 18.37
CA GLY A 319 -10.79 -18.69 18.38
C GLY A 319 -10.07 -17.59 17.60
N LEU A 320 -8.73 -17.55 17.51
CA LEU A 320 -8.01 -16.33 17.05
C LEU A 320 -7.32 -16.45 15.68
N GLY A 321 -7.49 -17.58 14.98
CA GLY A 321 -6.76 -17.89 13.73
C GLY A 321 -5.34 -18.41 13.98
N GLY A 322 -4.44 -18.24 13.00
CA GLY A 322 -3.09 -18.80 13.01
C GLY A 322 -2.32 -18.58 11.71
N ILE A 323 -1.21 -19.29 11.52
CA ILE A 323 -0.31 -19.16 10.37
C ILE A 323 -0.12 -20.51 9.66
N TYR A 324 0.12 -20.47 8.34
CA TYR A 324 0.62 -21.63 7.60
C TYR A 324 2.15 -21.55 7.49
N THR A 325 2.82 -22.70 7.60
CA THR A 325 4.28 -22.81 7.45
C THR A 325 4.64 -23.67 6.26
N ASP A 326 5.78 -23.41 5.63
CA ASP A 326 6.34 -24.18 4.52
C ASP A 326 7.40 -25.20 5.00
N ALA A 327 7.31 -25.64 6.27
CA ALA A 327 8.28 -26.55 6.86
C ALA A 327 8.30 -27.90 6.13
N GLU A 328 9.50 -28.34 5.71
CA GLU A 328 9.71 -29.54 4.87
C GLU A 328 9.11 -30.83 5.44
N ASP A 329 8.93 -30.89 6.77
CA ASP A 329 8.53 -32.08 7.50
C ASP A 329 7.01 -32.30 7.55
N ASN A 330 6.20 -31.28 7.26
CA ASN A 330 4.74 -31.34 7.32
C ASN A 330 4.12 -30.49 6.21
N MET A 331 3.36 -31.13 5.31
CA MET A 331 2.51 -30.48 4.30
C MET A 331 1.76 -29.28 4.89
N GLU A 332 2.26 -28.06 4.66
CA GLU A 332 1.64 -26.79 5.06
C GLU A 332 0.96 -26.82 6.44
N SER A 333 1.66 -27.27 7.49
CA SER A 333 1.04 -27.36 8.82
C SER A 333 0.58 -25.98 9.29
N PHE A 334 -0.69 -25.88 9.64
CA PHE A 334 -1.25 -24.69 10.28
C PHE A 334 -0.86 -24.68 11.76
N ILE A 335 -0.39 -23.54 12.26
CA ILE A 335 -0.04 -23.31 13.66
C ILE A 335 -1.01 -22.28 14.22
N PRO A 336 -1.82 -22.62 15.24
CA PRO A 336 -2.71 -21.67 15.91
C PRO A 336 -1.94 -20.45 16.45
N LEU A 337 -2.56 -19.28 16.43
CA LEU A 337 -1.92 -18.04 16.92
C LEU A 337 -1.55 -18.13 18.41
N THR A 338 -2.34 -18.86 19.20
CA THR A 338 -2.10 -19.12 20.62
C THR A 338 -0.79 -19.87 20.86
N GLU A 339 -0.44 -20.80 19.98
CA GLU A 339 0.82 -21.54 20.01
C GLU A 339 1.96 -20.70 19.43
N PHE A 340 1.75 -20.11 18.24
CA PHE A 340 2.79 -19.35 17.56
C PHE A 340 3.28 -18.13 18.36
N CYS A 341 2.37 -17.50 19.10
CA CYS A 341 2.66 -16.34 19.93
C CYS A 341 2.71 -16.65 21.43
N ASP A 342 2.99 -17.90 21.81
CA ASP A 342 3.11 -18.28 23.22
C ASP A 342 4.12 -17.37 23.96
N GLY A 343 3.77 -16.98 25.18
CA GLY A 343 4.52 -16.01 25.99
C GLY A 343 4.39 -14.53 25.59
N TYR A 344 3.81 -14.22 24.41
CA TYR A 344 3.64 -12.84 23.91
C TYR A 344 2.20 -12.49 23.53
N LEU A 345 1.28 -13.45 23.56
CA LEU A 345 -0.09 -13.29 23.07
C LEU A 345 -0.82 -12.11 23.74
N GLU A 346 -0.68 -11.96 25.06
CA GLU A 346 -1.30 -10.84 25.80
C GLU A 346 -0.70 -9.48 25.43
N GLU A 347 0.60 -9.42 25.09
CA GLU A 347 1.22 -8.19 24.61
C GLU A 347 0.78 -7.81 23.19
N LEU A 348 0.30 -8.78 22.41
CA LEU A 348 -0.14 -8.59 21.04
C LEU A 348 -1.64 -8.27 20.93
N LEU A 349 -2.43 -8.68 21.92
CA LEU A 349 -3.89 -8.75 21.88
C LEU A 349 -4.57 -8.20 23.15
N LEU A 350 -4.11 -7.03 23.63
CA LEU A 350 -4.71 -6.30 24.75
C LEU A 350 -6.23 -6.11 24.61
#